data_AF-A0A968XDN1-F1
#
_entry.id   AF-A0A968XDN1-F1
#
_cell.length_a   1.000
_cell.length_b   1.000
_cell.length_c   1.000
_cell.angle_alpha   90.00
_cell.angle_beta   90.00
_cell.angle_gamma   90.00
#
_symmetry.space_group_name_H-M   'P 1'
#
loop_
_entity.id
_entity.type
_entity.pdbx_description
1 polymer ?
#
loop_
_entity_poly.entity_id
_entity_poly.type
_entity_poly.pdbx_seq_one_letter_code
_entity_poly.pdbx_strand_id
1 'polypeptide(L)'
;MKKAAVLVSLVGAALAVLAMGVQAQSKKFTIGVSNGFVGSEWRTQMLDNMTAVNKGYMGRGLTNELVIQSADVDVQGQIQQIRNLINAKVDGIIVNPNSQTALNPVFKEAADAG
;
A
#
# COMPACT_ATOMS: atom_id res chain seq x y z
N MET A 1 -41.65 -55.28 6.09
CA MET A 1 -41.35 -53.87 5.74
C MET A 1 -40.21 -53.36 6.61
N LYS A 2 -38.97 -53.74 6.32
CA LYS A 2 -37.77 -53.21 6.98
C LYS A 2 -36.63 -53.31 5.99
N LYS A 3 -36.08 -52.17 5.57
CA LYS A 3 -34.73 -51.91 5.02
C LYS A 3 -34.79 -50.79 3.98
N ALA A 4 -33.75 -49.97 3.99
CA ALA A 4 -33.39 -48.93 3.01
C ALA A 4 -34.08 -47.55 3.18
N ALA A 5 -33.52 -46.70 4.04
CA ALA A 5 -33.56 -45.23 3.86
C ALA A 5 -32.61 -44.51 4.83
N VAL A 6 -31.36 -44.96 4.96
CA VAL A 6 -30.33 -44.17 5.66
C VAL A 6 -29.04 -44.30 4.86
N LEU A 7 -28.91 -43.54 3.76
CA LEU A 7 -27.62 -43.39 3.07
C LEU A 7 -27.52 -42.25 2.04
N VAL A 8 -28.45 -41.28 1.99
CA VAL A 8 -28.39 -40.20 0.98
C VAL A 8 -28.55 -38.80 1.58
N SER A 9 -27.70 -38.43 2.55
CA SER A 9 -27.67 -37.04 3.02
C SER A 9 -26.27 -36.45 3.28
N LEU A 10 -25.20 -37.19 3.02
CA LEU A 10 -23.83 -36.68 3.24
C LEU A 10 -23.12 -36.17 1.98
N VAL A 11 -23.72 -36.30 0.78
CA VAL A 11 -23.10 -35.80 -0.47
C VAL A 11 -23.51 -34.36 -0.82
N GLY A 12 -24.65 -33.88 -0.29
CA GLY A 12 -25.17 -32.54 -0.62
C GLY A 12 -24.41 -31.37 0.00
N ALA A 13 -23.75 -31.57 1.14
CA ALA A 13 -23.04 -30.50 1.85
C ALA A 13 -21.63 -30.23 1.30
N ALA A 14 -21.03 -31.17 0.56
CA ALA A 14 -19.69 -31.02 0.00
C ALA A 14 -19.68 -30.20 -1.31
N LEU A 15 -20.79 -30.14 -2.04
CA LEU A 15 -20.90 -29.42 -3.32
C LEU A 15 -21.20 -27.91 -3.17
N ALA A 16 -21.68 -27.45 -2.03
CA ALA A 16 -21.95 -26.02 -1.80
C ALA A 16 -20.67 -25.21 -1.51
N VAL A 17 -19.59 -25.84 -1.05
CA VAL A 17 -18.32 -25.17 -0.73
C VAL A 17 -17.49 -24.87 -1.99
N LEU A 18 -17.74 -25.60 -3.09
CA LEU A 18 -17.01 -25.40 -4.35
C LEU A 18 -17.53 -24.21 -5.18
N ALA A 19 -18.68 -23.62 -4.82
CA ALA A 19 -19.27 -22.48 -5.54
C ALA A 19 -18.89 -21.11 -4.94
N MET A 20 -18.24 -21.09 -3.77
CA MET A 20 -17.56 -19.89 -3.28
C MET A 20 -16.23 -19.78 -4.03
N GLY A 21 -16.31 -19.28 -5.27
CA GLY A 21 -15.12 -18.83 -5.99
C GLY A 21 -14.31 -17.95 -5.05
N VAL A 22 -13.07 -18.34 -4.77
CA VAL A 22 -12.11 -17.47 -4.10
C VAL A 22 -11.96 -16.28 -5.04
N GLN A 23 -12.73 -15.21 -4.81
CA GLN A 23 -12.43 -13.92 -5.40
C GLN A 23 -11.05 -13.57 -4.85
N ALA A 24 -10.02 -13.75 -5.68
CA ALA A 24 -8.69 -13.28 -5.38
C ALA A 24 -8.82 -11.78 -5.14
N GLN A 25 -8.81 -11.37 -3.88
CA GLN A 25 -8.82 -9.95 -3.55
C GLN A 25 -7.52 -9.41 -4.12
N SER A 26 -7.63 -8.57 -5.15
CA SER A 26 -6.49 -7.91 -5.76
C SER A 26 -5.67 -7.24 -4.66
N LYS A 27 -4.35 -7.49 -4.65
CA LYS A 27 -3.41 -6.87 -3.70
C LYS A 27 -3.65 -5.35 -3.74
N LYS A 28 -3.86 -4.76 -2.56
CA LYS A 28 -3.90 -3.30 -2.40
C LYS A 28 -2.46 -2.77 -2.32
N PHE A 29 -2.19 -1.69 -3.03
CA PHE A 29 -0.90 -1.02 -2.97
C PHE A 29 -0.85 0.00 -1.82
N THR A 30 0.26 0.04 -1.11
CA THR A 30 0.58 1.05 -0.10
C THR A 30 1.64 1.96 -0.66
N ILE A 31 1.36 3.26 -0.79
CA ILE A 31 2.31 4.23 -1.36
C ILE A 31 2.84 5.14 -0.26
N GLY A 32 4.17 5.22 -0.17
CA GLY A 32 4.88 6.14 0.70
C GLY A 32 5.14 7.48 0.03
N VAL A 33 5.17 8.56 0.82
CA VAL A 33 5.52 9.91 0.34
C VAL A 33 6.62 10.48 1.23
N SER A 34 7.78 10.81 0.66
CA SER A 34 8.83 11.58 1.34
C SER A 34 8.83 13.02 0.85
N ASN A 35 8.65 13.96 1.77
CA ASN A 35 8.67 15.38 1.53
C ASN A 35 9.54 16.10 2.57
N GLY A 36 10.76 16.47 2.16
CA GLY A 36 11.76 17.06 3.05
C GLY A 36 11.63 18.58 3.27
N PHE A 37 10.58 19.22 2.75
CA PHE A 37 10.34 20.66 2.89
C PHE A 37 8.84 20.96 3.02
N VAL A 38 8.44 21.71 4.05
CA VAL A 38 7.04 22.06 4.34
C VAL A 38 6.77 23.57 4.37
N GLY A 39 7.77 24.41 4.07
CA GLY A 39 7.67 25.88 4.19
C GLY A 39 6.82 26.59 3.13
N SER A 40 5.98 25.87 2.37
CA SER A 40 5.16 26.44 1.30
C SER A 40 3.74 25.89 1.36
N GLU A 41 2.75 26.77 1.19
CA GLU A 41 1.33 26.39 1.10
C GLU A 41 1.09 25.36 -0.01
N TRP A 42 1.85 25.45 -1.11
CA TRP A 42 1.80 24.48 -2.20
C TRP A 42 2.13 23.06 -1.74
N ARG A 43 3.02 22.89 -0.75
CA ARG A 43 3.38 21.56 -0.21
C ARG A 43 2.20 20.93 0.53
N THR A 44 1.46 21.73 1.31
CA THR A 44 0.25 21.27 1.98
C THR A 44 -0.82 20.89 0.95
N GLN A 45 -1.09 21.77 -0.02
CA GLN A 45 -2.06 21.50 -1.09
C GLN A 45 -1.69 20.26 -1.92
N MET A 46 -0.40 20.03 -2.18
CA MET A 46 0.08 18.83 -2.84
C MET A 46 -0.28 17.57 -2.04
N LEU A 47 -0.02 17.54 -0.73
CA LEU A 47 -0.35 16.39 0.12
C LEU A 47 -1.86 16.16 0.22
N ASP A 48 -2.65 17.22 0.30
CA ASP A 48 -4.12 17.15 0.29
C ASP A 48 -4.63 16.54 -1.02
N ASN A 49 -4.10 17.00 -2.15
CA ASN A 49 -4.44 16.48 -3.48
C ASN A 49 -4.07 15.00 -3.62
N MET A 50 -2.87 14.61 -3.18
CA MET A 50 -2.44 13.20 -3.19
C MET A 50 -3.37 12.33 -2.33
N THR A 51 -3.76 12.82 -1.15
CA THR A 51 -4.68 12.11 -0.25
C THR A 51 -6.07 11.99 -0.86
N ALA A 52 -6.60 13.05 -1.46
CA ALA A 52 -7.90 13.06 -2.14
C ALA A 52 -7.95 12.07 -3.32
N VAL A 53 -6.90 12.07 -4.15
CA VAL A 53 -6.76 11.12 -5.26
C VAL A 53 -6.68 9.69 -4.74
N ASN A 54 -5.87 9.43 -3.70
CA ASN A 54 -5.74 8.09 -3.13
C ASN A 54 -7.06 7.57 -2.54
N LYS A 55 -7.90 8.42 -1.92
CA LYS A 55 -9.25 8.03 -1.46
C LYS A 55 -10.11 7.45 -2.59
N GLY A 56 -10.01 7.99 -3.80
CA GLY A 56 -10.69 7.45 -4.99
C GLY A 56 -10.21 6.04 -5.35
N TYR A 57 -8.90 5.78 -5.26
CA TYR A 57 -8.32 4.45 -5.47
C TYR A 57 -8.65 3.46 -4.34
N MET A 58 -8.71 3.92 -3.10
CA MET A 58 -9.15 3.12 -1.95
C MET A 58 -10.60 2.67 -2.11
N GLY A 59 -11.50 3.56 -2.57
CA GLY A 59 -12.90 3.23 -2.84
C GLY A 59 -13.09 2.17 -3.94
N ARG A 60 -12.09 2.02 -4.82
CA ARG A 60 -12.02 0.97 -5.85
C ARG A 60 -11.32 -0.31 -5.37
N GLY A 61 -10.88 -0.35 -4.10
CA GLY A 61 -10.15 -1.47 -3.52
C GLY A 61 -8.73 -1.64 -4.06
N LEU A 62 -8.11 -0.59 -4.62
CA LEU A 62 -6.79 -0.66 -5.27
C LEU A 62 -5.63 -0.26 -4.36
N THR A 63 -5.86 0.62 -3.39
CA THR A 63 -4.81 1.14 -2.50
C THR A 63 -5.21 1.09 -1.03
N ASN A 64 -4.21 1.19 -0.16
CA ASN A 64 -4.34 1.50 1.26
C ASN A 64 -4.15 3.01 1.49
N GLU A 65 -4.19 3.46 2.75
CA GLU A 65 -3.84 4.84 3.11
C GLU A 65 -2.37 5.15 2.77
N LEU A 66 -2.10 6.42 2.43
CA LEU A 66 -0.73 6.86 2.14
C LEU A 66 0.11 6.86 3.43
N VAL A 67 1.37 6.44 3.32
CA VAL A 67 2.34 6.56 4.41
C VAL A 67 3.16 7.83 4.19
N ILE A 68 2.83 8.91 4.88
CA ILE A 68 3.43 10.22 4.64
C ILE A 68 4.55 10.48 5.66
N GLN A 69 5.74 10.79 5.15
CA GLN A 69 6.87 11.33 5.89
C GLN A 69 7.11 12.76 5.39
N SER A 70 6.56 13.75 6.09
CA SER A 70 6.65 15.16 5.68
C SER A 70 7.06 16.05 6.83
N ALA A 71 8.25 16.63 6.74
CA ALA A 71 8.81 17.53 7.72
C ALA A 71 9.92 18.36 7.06
N ASP A 72 10.23 19.53 7.63
CA ASP A 72 11.41 20.31 7.20
C ASP A 72 12.68 19.64 7.74
N VAL A 73 13.46 19.05 6.85
CA VAL A 73 14.64 18.26 7.21
C VAL A 73 15.77 18.48 6.21
N ASP A 74 17.00 18.24 6.64
CA ASP A 74 18.13 18.20 5.73
C ASP A 74 18.15 16.89 4.91
N VAL A 75 19.19 16.71 4.10
CA VAL A 75 19.38 15.51 3.28
C VAL A 75 19.41 14.24 4.13
N GLN A 76 20.05 14.27 5.32
CA GLN A 76 20.14 13.10 6.19
C GLN A 76 18.80 12.75 6.81
N GLY A 77 18.03 13.74 7.24
CA GLY A 77 16.66 13.54 7.69
C GLY A 77 15.78 12.97 6.58
N GLN A 78 15.93 13.44 5.33
CA GLN A 78 15.19 12.86 4.20
C GLN A 78 15.61 11.42 3.88
N ILE A 79 16.89 11.08 3.99
CA ILE A 79 17.36 9.68 3.90
C ILE A 79 16.66 8.83 4.95
N GLN A 80 16.54 9.32 6.19
CA GLN A 80 15.85 8.58 7.24
C GLN A 80 14.36 8.42 6.96
N GLN A 81 13.69 9.44 6.42
CA GLN A 81 12.30 9.32 5.97
C GLN A 81 12.13 8.20 4.93
N ILE A 82 13.00 8.15 3.92
CA ILE A 82 12.95 7.10 2.89
C ILE A 82 13.19 5.72 3.50
N ARG A 83 14.16 5.57 4.41
CA ARG A 83 14.38 4.30 5.14
C ARG A 83 13.19 3.89 6.00
N ASN A 84 12.49 4.83 6.62
CA ASN A 84 11.26 4.52 7.34
C ASN A 84 10.19 3.94 6.40
N LEU A 85 10.07 4.46 5.18
CA LEU A 85 9.15 3.95 4.16
C LEU A 85 9.56 2.56 3.64
N ILE A 86 10.85 2.33 3.41
CA ILE A 86 11.39 1.00 3.09
C ILE A 86 11.05 0.01 4.21
N ASN A 87 11.30 0.37 5.47
CA ASN A 87 11.01 -0.48 6.63
C ASN A 87 9.51 -0.72 6.82
N ALA A 88 8.66 0.24 6.45
CA ALA A 88 7.21 0.08 6.41
C ALA A 88 6.73 -0.82 5.26
N LYS A 89 7.64 -1.27 4.38
CA LYS A 89 7.37 -2.16 3.25
C LYS A 89 6.27 -1.61 2.33
N VAL A 90 6.31 -0.31 2.07
CA VAL A 90 5.44 0.31 1.06
C VAL A 90 5.80 -0.25 -0.33
N ASP A 91 4.81 -0.31 -1.21
CA ASP A 91 4.96 -0.85 -2.57
C ASP A 91 5.55 0.18 -3.56
N GLY A 92 5.65 1.44 -3.16
CA GLY A 92 6.24 2.50 -3.96
C GLY A 92 6.45 3.77 -3.14
N ILE A 93 7.44 4.57 -3.51
CA ILE A 93 7.81 5.80 -2.82
C ILE A 93 7.78 6.96 -3.80
N ILE A 94 7.00 7.99 -3.49
CA ILE A 94 7.03 9.28 -4.17
C ILE A 94 7.94 10.21 -3.36
N VAL A 95 8.95 10.79 -4.01
CA VAL A 95 9.96 11.63 -3.34
C VAL A 95 9.95 13.02 -3.91
N ASN A 96 9.95 14.01 -3.02
CA ASN A 96 10.27 15.39 -3.30
C ASN A 96 11.70 15.69 -2.85
N PRO A 97 12.71 15.53 -3.71
CA PRO A 97 14.10 15.43 -3.28
C PRO A 97 14.69 16.80 -2.88
N ASN A 98 15.33 16.86 -1.72
CA ASN A 98 16.08 18.05 -1.25
C ASN A 98 17.43 18.23 -1.96
N SER A 99 17.85 17.25 -2.76
CA SER A 99 19.10 17.27 -3.50
C SER A 99 19.00 16.45 -4.78
N GLN A 100 19.71 16.90 -5.82
CA GLN A 100 19.73 16.24 -7.13
C GLN A 100 20.40 14.85 -7.11
N THR A 101 21.38 14.61 -6.23
CA THR A 101 22.20 13.37 -6.26
C THR A 101 22.44 12.73 -4.92
N ALA A 102 22.44 13.49 -3.82
CA ALA A 102 22.76 12.96 -2.48
C ALA A 102 21.80 11.87 -1.98
N LEU A 103 20.62 11.73 -2.58
CA LEU A 103 19.64 10.69 -2.23
C LEU A 103 19.80 9.40 -3.06
N ASN A 104 20.65 9.40 -4.09
CA ASN A 104 20.83 8.25 -4.97
C ASN A 104 21.18 6.94 -4.24
N PRO A 105 22.02 6.94 -3.18
CA PRO A 105 22.29 5.72 -2.42
C PRO A 105 21.02 5.13 -1.77
N VAL A 106 20.18 5.96 -1.14
CA VAL A 106 18.94 5.47 -0.50
C VAL A 106 17.86 5.14 -1.52
N PHE A 107 17.87 5.75 -2.71
CA PHE A 107 17.03 5.30 -3.83
C PHE A 107 17.42 3.91 -4.31
N LYS A 108 18.73 3.62 -4.34
CA LYS A 108 19.21 2.27 -4.63
C LYS A 108 18.81 1.30 -3.50
N GLU A 109 18.94 1.69 -2.23
CA GLU A 109 18.44 0.87 -1.10
C GLU A 109 16.95 0.54 -1.27
N ALA A 110 16.12 1.52 -1.67
CA ALA A 110 14.70 1.29 -1.92
C ALA A 110 14.46 0.33 -3.08
N ALA A 111 15.13 0.53 -4.23
CA ALA A 111 14.97 -0.34 -5.40
C ALA A 111 15.46 -1.78 -5.14
N ASP A 112 16.52 -1.95 -4.35
CA ASP A 112 17.04 -3.26 -3.95
C ASP A 112 16.08 -3.97 -2.96
N ALA A 113 15.19 -3.24 -2.30
CA ALA A 113 14.19 -3.79 -1.37
C ALA A 113 12.89 -4.28 -2.05
N GLY A 114 12.72 -4.01 -3.35
CA GLY A 114 11.56 -4.42 -4.16
C GLY A 114 10.59 -3.28 -4.46
#